data_AF-A0A1I7UDD0-F1
#
_entry.id   AF-A0A1I7UDD0-F1
#
_cell.length_a   1.000
_cell.length_b   1.000
_cell.length_c   1.000
_cell.angle_alpha   90.00
_cell.angle_beta   90.00
_cell.angle_gamma   90.00
#
_symmetry.space_group_name_H-M   'P 1'
#
loop_
_entity.id
_entity.type
_entity.pdbx_description
1 polymer ?
#
loop_
_entity_poly.entity_id
_entity_poly.type
_entity_poly.pdbx_seq_one_letter_code
_entity_poly.pdbx_strand_id
1 'polypeptide(L)'
;MNQSTFSGGPASQKGSIIEELTSSFNFTSISVEDIVFQYLPSRLAGTGTQISDIQDALRNDEGMLSIDWVLEMISSRIKVAMNQRFVVDIVPAVSSILKAEEYRARTHDRQLNQFEMKHPISFAIDVVVKDEQNLTKMNGDANGRDEDSKRINPELNQMMRGADDIDKGKLEKRIAEYHTCAEPFLQYFRKSNRVISMSVTTEAVPNLVNTTRDTLLKLGFTMARKDDHIICFTTEAAHEDIDLNYYKLKIVNAGDLSKSSDNLTSQISAVYRYIASHNRHDDNFLVVVPSFKVQETKSIKRINFMEKKKEVYLDEFIKNKQHDKPPKISEDHPPIEREARSVSAQPRHQLGIRPKNRVGASPNSLFPN
;
A
#
# COMPACT_ATOMS: atom_id res chain seq x y z
N MET A 1 -5.75 -3.96 23.45
CA MET A 1 -5.00 -3.52 22.25
C MET A 1 -3.78 -4.39 22.16
N ASN A 2 -3.45 -4.89 20.97
CA ASN A 2 -2.32 -5.79 20.77
C ASN A 2 -1.34 -5.10 19.84
N GLN A 3 -0.17 -4.74 20.36
CA GLN A 3 0.93 -4.18 19.58
C GLN A 3 2.02 -5.25 19.40
N SER A 4 2.63 -5.31 18.23
CA SER A 4 3.75 -6.21 17.94
C SER A 4 4.99 -5.43 17.51
N THR A 5 6.13 -5.77 18.09
CA THR A 5 7.43 -5.18 17.74
C THR A 5 8.17 -6.12 16.79
N PHE A 6 8.61 -5.64 15.63
CA PHE A 6 9.20 -6.48 14.60
C PHE A 6 10.73 -6.39 14.55
N SER A 7 11.39 -7.52 14.34
CA SER A 7 12.84 -7.60 14.12
C SER A 7 13.18 -8.70 13.11
N GLY A 8 13.78 -8.31 11.98
CA GLY A 8 14.46 -9.20 11.05
C GLY A 8 15.51 -8.46 10.21
N GLY A 9 16.62 -9.14 9.90
CA GLY A 9 17.77 -8.55 9.21
C GLY A 9 17.57 -8.21 7.72
N PRO A 10 18.61 -7.72 7.02
CA PRO A 10 18.52 -7.18 5.65
C PRO A 10 17.93 -8.09 4.57
N ALA A 11 17.83 -9.40 4.82
CA ALA A 11 17.25 -10.40 3.91
C ALA A 11 16.05 -11.17 4.50
N SER A 12 15.60 -10.81 5.71
CA SER A 12 14.49 -11.47 6.41
C SER A 12 13.10 -11.23 5.80
N GLN A 13 13.02 -10.53 4.66
CA GLN A 13 11.78 -10.02 4.06
C GLN A 13 10.84 -9.33 5.08
N LYS A 14 11.40 -8.57 6.04
CA LYS A 14 10.62 -7.85 7.06
C LYS A 14 9.46 -7.01 6.48
N GLY A 15 9.68 -6.39 5.31
CA GLY A 15 8.65 -5.63 4.59
C GLY A 15 7.45 -6.49 4.19
N SER A 16 7.67 -7.70 3.69
CA SER A 16 6.60 -8.63 3.29
C SER A 16 5.80 -9.18 4.48
N ILE A 17 6.43 -9.32 5.65
CA ILE A 17 5.69 -9.60 6.88
C ILE A 17 4.85 -8.40 7.31
N ILE A 18 5.44 -7.19 7.33
CA ILE A 18 4.69 -5.97 7.70
C ILE A 18 3.50 -5.79 6.74
N GLU A 19 3.69 -6.02 5.44
CA GLU A 19 2.63 -6.01 4.42
C GLU A 19 1.54 -7.06 4.68
N GLU A 20 1.88 -8.29 5.04
CA GLU A 20 0.90 -9.31 5.45
C GLU A 20 0.13 -8.88 6.72
N LEU A 21 0.82 -8.30 7.71
CA LEU A 21 0.19 -7.82 8.94
C LEU A 21 -0.79 -6.66 8.67
N THR A 22 -0.43 -5.71 7.80
CA THR A 22 -1.32 -4.60 7.46
C THR A 22 -2.49 -5.06 6.59
N SER A 23 -2.21 -5.78 5.48
CA SER A 23 -3.23 -6.18 4.49
C SER A 23 -4.16 -7.30 4.96
N SER A 24 -3.63 -8.33 5.63
CA SER A 24 -4.40 -9.51 6.03
C SER A 24 -4.87 -9.48 7.47
N PHE A 25 -4.36 -8.60 8.36
CA PHE A 25 -4.75 -8.59 9.78
C PHE A 25 -5.15 -7.21 10.33
N ASN A 26 -5.24 -6.19 9.47
CA ASN A 26 -5.63 -4.81 9.78
C ASN A 26 -4.75 -4.19 10.89
N PHE A 27 -3.44 -4.38 10.78
CA PHE A 27 -2.46 -3.63 11.55
C PHE A 27 -2.12 -2.31 10.85
N THR A 28 -1.80 -1.28 11.63
CA THR A 28 -1.19 -0.04 11.17
C THR A 28 0.30 -0.11 11.42
N SER A 29 1.10 0.08 10.37
CA SER A 29 2.57 0.04 10.47
C SER A 29 3.13 1.37 10.97
N ILE A 30 4.15 1.28 11.83
CA ILE A 30 4.98 2.41 12.26
C ILE A 30 6.44 2.01 12.07
N SER A 31 7.16 2.68 11.19
CA SER A 31 8.61 2.53 11.04
C SER A 31 9.35 3.60 11.83
N VAL A 32 10.45 3.21 12.49
CA VAL A 32 11.42 4.14 13.07
C VAL A 32 12.04 5.05 12.01
N GLU A 33 12.27 4.53 10.80
CA GLU A 33 12.92 5.30 9.73
C GLU A 33 12.02 6.46 9.28
N ASP A 34 10.72 6.19 9.12
CA ASP A 34 9.71 7.24 8.85
C ASP A 34 9.71 8.29 9.96
N ILE A 35 9.81 7.86 11.23
CA ILE A 35 9.82 8.78 12.38
C ILE A 35 11.08 9.65 12.35
N VAL A 36 12.25 9.06 12.13
CA VAL A 36 13.51 9.79 12.06
C VAL A 36 13.49 10.78 10.90
N PHE A 37 13.17 10.35 9.68
CA PHE A 37 13.19 11.25 8.52
C PHE A 37 12.07 12.30 8.53
N GLN A 38 10.92 12.03 9.16
CA GLN A 38 9.82 13.00 9.25
C GLN A 38 9.99 14.01 10.40
N TYR A 39 10.50 13.58 11.56
CA TYR A 39 10.49 14.40 12.78
C TYR A 39 11.87 14.83 13.30
N LEU A 40 12.97 14.20 12.87
CA LEU A 40 14.30 14.70 13.25
C LEU A 40 14.65 16.07 12.62
N PRO A 41 14.25 16.40 11.37
CA PRO A 41 14.50 17.72 10.78
C PRO A 41 13.95 18.90 11.58
N SER A 42 12.83 18.73 12.31
CA SER A 42 12.28 19.82 13.14
C SER A 42 13.06 20.05 14.45
N ARG A 43 13.92 19.11 14.85
CA ARG A 43 14.89 19.28 15.95
C ARG A 43 16.24 19.81 15.47
N LEU A 44 16.58 19.56 14.21
CA LEU A 44 17.76 20.07 13.53
C LEU A 44 17.52 21.51 13.04
N ALA A 45 17.73 22.48 13.91
CA ALA A 45 17.43 23.89 13.66
C ALA A 45 18.28 24.53 12.52
N GLY A 46 17.87 24.30 11.27
CA GLY A 46 18.43 24.96 10.08
C GLY A 46 19.43 24.16 9.24
N THR A 47 19.64 22.86 9.50
CA THR A 47 20.27 21.99 8.48
C THR A 47 19.21 21.52 7.48
N GLY A 48 19.66 21.16 6.27
CA GLY A 48 18.73 20.91 5.16
C GLY A 48 17.78 19.75 5.41
N THR A 49 16.60 19.81 4.78
CA THR A 49 15.55 18.79 4.89
C THR A 49 15.84 17.53 4.08
N GLN A 50 17.05 17.40 3.51
CA GLN A 50 17.43 16.26 2.68
C GLN A 50 17.93 15.10 3.52
N ILE A 51 17.69 13.88 3.03
CA ILE A 51 18.08 12.65 3.72
C ILE A 51 19.60 12.59 3.98
N SER A 52 20.44 13.14 3.09
CA SER A 52 21.89 13.29 3.29
C SER A 52 22.23 14.03 4.59
N ASP A 53 21.58 15.16 4.79
CA ASP A 53 21.92 16.13 5.84
C ASP A 53 21.50 15.55 7.21
N ILE A 54 20.39 14.82 7.24
CA ILE A 54 19.92 14.04 8.40
C ILE A 54 20.89 12.87 8.69
N GLN A 55 21.37 12.17 7.66
CA GLN A 55 22.33 11.07 7.85
C GLN A 55 23.70 11.56 8.34
N ASP A 56 24.18 12.72 7.87
CA ASP A 56 25.45 13.29 8.31
C ASP A 56 25.35 13.94 9.70
N ALA A 57 24.20 14.50 10.07
CA ALA A 57 23.91 14.86 11.46
C ALA A 57 23.99 13.63 12.38
N LEU A 58 23.30 12.53 12.02
CA LEU A 58 23.30 11.26 12.77
C LEU A 58 24.68 10.59 12.88
N ARG A 59 25.60 10.84 11.95
CA ARG A 59 26.98 10.30 12.03
C ARG A 59 27.84 10.98 13.09
N ASN A 60 27.51 12.23 13.42
CA ASN A 60 28.25 13.07 14.37
C ASN A 60 27.41 13.33 15.64
N ASP A 61 26.41 12.49 15.91
CA ASP A 61 25.38 12.73 16.92
C ASP A 61 25.80 12.24 18.31
N GLU A 62 25.76 13.15 19.29
CA GLU A 62 25.95 12.89 20.73
C GLU A 62 24.60 12.90 21.50
N GLY A 63 23.52 12.39 20.89
CA GLY A 63 22.27 12.07 21.58
C GLY A 63 21.00 12.81 21.11
N MET A 64 20.96 13.39 19.91
CA MET A 64 19.72 13.87 19.29
C MET A 64 18.73 12.72 19.06
N LEU A 65 19.21 11.56 18.61
CA LEU A 65 18.40 10.35 18.45
C LEU A 65 18.47 9.45 19.70
N SER A 66 17.49 9.58 20.59
CA SER A 66 17.32 8.70 21.75
C SER A 66 16.13 7.75 21.64
N ILE A 67 16.22 6.59 22.29
CA ILE A 67 15.12 5.61 22.30
C ILE A 67 13.87 6.17 22.99
N ASP A 68 14.05 6.99 24.04
CA ASP A 68 12.95 7.69 24.72
C ASP A 68 12.18 8.61 23.75
N TRP A 69 12.88 9.38 22.90
CA TRP A 69 12.25 10.25 21.89
C TRP A 69 11.55 9.43 20.78
N VAL A 70 12.18 8.37 20.29
CA VAL A 70 11.57 7.48 19.27
C VAL A 70 10.26 6.89 19.80
N LEU A 71 10.26 6.37 21.03
CA LEU A 71 9.06 5.81 21.67
C LEU A 71 8.00 6.87 21.97
N GLU A 72 8.38 8.12 22.23
CA GLU A 72 7.43 9.25 22.35
C GLU A 72 6.74 9.56 21.01
N MET A 73 7.47 9.54 19.89
CA MET A 73 6.90 9.74 18.55
C MET A 73 5.98 8.58 18.14
N ILE A 74 6.36 7.33 18.43
CA ILE A 74 5.50 6.14 18.24
C ILE A 74 4.21 6.27 19.07
N SER A 75 4.35 6.61 20.36
CA SER A 75 3.23 6.86 21.29
C SER A 75 2.28 7.94 20.76
N SER A 76 2.82 9.00 20.14
CA SER A 76 2.04 10.09 19.55
C SER A 76 1.24 9.63 18.33
N ARG A 77 1.81 8.78 17.46
CA ARG A 77 1.07 8.15 16.35
C ARG A 77 -0.06 7.22 16.85
N ILE A 78 0.21 6.38 17.86
CA ILE A 78 -0.79 5.45 18.42
C ILE A 78 -2.02 6.19 18.98
N LYS A 79 -1.81 7.32 19.67
CA LYS A 79 -2.90 8.14 20.25
C LYS A 79 -3.91 8.65 19.22
N VAL A 80 -3.52 8.82 17.96
CA VAL A 80 -4.42 9.29 16.89
C VAL A 80 -5.43 8.21 16.47
N ALA A 81 -5.09 6.93 16.63
CA ALA A 81 -5.92 5.82 16.17
C ALA A 81 -6.04 4.69 17.22
N MET A 82 -6.51 5.05 18.42
CA MET A 82 -6.57 4.15 19.58
C MET A 82 -7.29 2.81 19.35
N ASN A 83 -8.21 2.71 18.39
CA ASN A 83 -8.96 1.47 18.12
C ASN A 83 -8.27 0.52 17.10
N GLN A 84 -7.05 0.83 16.64
CA GLN A 84 -6.29 0.00 15.69
C GLN A 84 -5.30 -0.95 16.41
N ARG A 85 -4.85 -1.97 15.66
CA ARG A 85 -3.68 -2.80 16.02
C ARG A 85 -2.44 -2.16 15.40
N PHE A 86 -1.29 -2.24 16.05
CA PHE A 86 -0.06 -1.60 15.55
C PHE A 86 1.09 -2.60 15.43
N VAL A 87 1.80 -2.53 14.31
CA VAL A 87 3.10 -3.20 14.13
C VAL A 87 4.19 -2.14 14.07
N VAL A 88 5.21 -2.28 14.92
CA VAL A 88 6.30 -1.32 15.07
C VAL A 88 7.59 -1.96 14.55
N ASP A 89 8.10 -1.47 13.44
CA ASP A 89 9.44 -1.80 12.94
C ASP A 89 10.45 -0.92 13.68
N ILE A 90 10.91 -1.42 14.83
CA ILE A 90 11.77 -0.67 15.76
C ILE A 90 13.25 -0.70 15.34
N VAL A 91 13.66 -1.69 14.53
CA VAL A 91 15.07 -1.89 14.16
C VAL A 91 15.33 -1.33 12.75
N PRO A 92 16.05 -0.21 12.63
CA PRO A 92 16.30 0.45 11.35
C PRO A 92 17.12 -0.42 10.41
N ALA A 93 16.96 -0.19 9.10
CA ALA A 93 17.80 -0.76 8.04
C ALA A 93 18.85 0.26 7.52
N VAL A 94 18.65 1.55 7.76
CA VAL A 94 19.56 2.66 7.45
C VAL A 94 20.74 2.67 8.42
N SER A 95 21.95 2.60 7.86
CA SER A 95 23.16 2.39 8.65
C SER A 95 23.53 3.57 9.57
N SER A 96 23.15 4.82 9.27
CA SER A 96 23.38 5.95 10.19
C SER A 96 22.52 5.85 11.46
N ILE A 97 21.28 5.36 11.34
CA ILE A 97 20.37 5.17 12.47
C ILE A 97 20.82 3.96 13.30
N LEU A 98 21.16 2.84 12.66
CA LEU A 98 21.77 1.65 13.30
C LEU A 98 23.06 1.96 14.07
N LYS A 99 23.81 3.00 13.65
CA LYS A 99 25.08 3.40 14.25
C LYS A 99 24.97 4.48 15.32
N ALA A 100 23.79 5.07 15.53
CA ALA A 100 23.58 5.98 16.66
C ALA A 100 23.92 5.26 17.97
N GLU A 101 24.48 5.98 18.95
CA GLU A 101 24.93 5.39 20.22
C GLU A 101 23.79 4.67 20.94
N GLU A 102 22.63 5.32 21.01
CA GLU A 102 21.42 4.82 21.66
C GLU A 102 20.92 3.49 21.05
N TYR A 103 21.03 3.29 19.74
CA TYR A 103 20.69 2.00 19.08
C TYR A 103 21.76 0.91 19.26
N ARG A 104 22.94 1.26 19.80
CA ARG A 104 24.01 0.33 20.19
C ARG A 104 24.12 0.14 21.70
N ALA A 105 23.24 0.76 22.50
CA ALA A 105 23.23 0.60 23.94
C ALA A 105 22.82 -0.83 24.33
N ARG A 106 23.42 -1.36 25.41
CA ARG A 106 23.26 -2.78 25.80
C ARG A 106 21.87 -3.18 26.30
N THR A 107 20.99 -2.21 26.61
CA THR A 107 19.63 -2.44 27.09
C THR A 107 18.76 -1.21 26.82
N HIS A 108 17.47 -1.45 26.59
CA HIS A 108 16.41 -0.43 26.53
C HIS A 108 15.30 -0.70 27.56
N ASP A 109 15.58 -1.51 28.59
CA ASP A 109 14.57 -1.99 29.56
C ASP A 109 13.75 -0.88 30.19
N ARG A 110 14.40 0.24 30.56
CA ARG A 110 13.74 1.38 31.20
C ARG A 110 12.74 2.03 30.25
N GLN A 111 13.19 2.32 29.03
CA GLN A 111 12.44 3.02 28.00
C GLN A 111 11.24 2.16 27.54
N LEU A 112 11.49 0.87 27.28
CA LEU A 112 10.45 -0.08 26.88
C LEU A 112 9.40 -0.31 27.97
N ASN A 113 9.80 -0.42 29.24
CA ASN A 113 8.87 -0.57 30.36
C ASN A 113 7.98 0.69 30.52
N GLN A 114 8.57 1.90 30.50
CA GLN A 114 7.82 3.15 30.57
C GLN A 114 6.86 3.37 29.38
N PHE A 115 7.20 2.87 28.20
CA PHE A 115 6.31 2.85 27.04
C PHE A 115 5.19 1.82 27.21
N GLU A 116 5.51 0.60 27.61
CA GLU A 116 4.56 -0.50 27.80
C GLU A 116 3.52 -0.23 28.89
N MET A 117 3.88 0.51 29.95
CA MET A 117 2.92 1.02 30.95
C MET A 117 1.80 1.90 30.35
N LYS A 118 2.05 2.53 29.19
CA LYS A 118 1.09 3.37 28.46
C LYS A 118 0.44 2.62 27.29
N HIS A 119 1.21 1.72 26.67
CA HIS A 119 0.88 1.05 25.41
C HIS A 119 1.23 -0.45 25.51
N PRO A 120 0.30 -1.30 25.99
CA PRO A 120 0.57 -2.72 26.18
C PRO A 120 1.03 -3.43 24.90
N ILE A 121 2.18 -4.11 24.97
CA ILE A 121 2.75 -4.84 23.84
C ILE A 121 2.41 -6.34 24.01
N SER A 122 1.98 -7.00 22.94
CA SER A 122 1.65 -8.42 23.00
C SER A 122 2.87 -9.31 22.87
N PHE A 123 3.75 -9.01 21.91
CA PHE A 123 4.96 -9.79 21.63
C PHE A 123 5.90 -9.06 20.67
N ALA A 124 7.15 -9.52 20.61
CA ALA A 124 8.03 -9.28 19.49
C ALA A 124 8.02 -10.47 18.51
N ILE A 125 8.19 -10.20 17.22
CA ILE A 125 8.50 -11.22 16.21
C ILE A 125 9.97 -11.10 15.85
N ASP A 126 10.68 -12.22 15.94
CA ASP A 126 12.11 -12.38 15.66
C ASP A 126 12.26 -13.32 14.47
N VAL A 127 12.74 -12.82 13.32
CA VAL A 127 12.90 -13.62 12.09
C VAL A 127 14.37 -13.90 11.82
N VAL A 128 14.75 -15.16 12.03
CA VAL A 128 16.12 -15.65 11.87
C VAL A 128 16.24 -16.50 10.61
N VAL A 129 17.05 -16.05 9.64
CA VAL A 129 17.42 -16.86 8.48
C VAL A 129 18.62 -17.73 8.88
N LYS A 130 18.40 -19.03 9.11
CA LYS A 130 19.38 -19.98 9.68
C LYS A 130 20.70 -20.03 8.93
N ASP A 131 20.63 -19.85 7.63
CA ASP A 131 21.74 -19.90 6.71
C ASP A 131 21.98 -18.53 6.05
N GLU A 132 21.78 -17.43 6.77
CA GLU A 132 22.04 -16.06 6.28
C GLU A 132 23.46 -15.87 5.71
N GLN A 133 24.42 -16.68 6.14
CA GLN A 133 25.77 -16.71 5.55
C GLN A 133 25.77 -17.17 4.08
N ASN A 134 24.79 -17.97 3.62
CA ASN A 134 24.66 -18.38 2.22
C ASN A 134 24.18 -17.24 1.31
N LEU A 135 23.50 -16.21 1.83
CA LEU A 135 23.14 -15.02 1.07
C LEU A 135 24.39 -14.32 0.48
N THR A 136 25.51 -14.39 1.20
CA THR A 136 26.81 -13.87 0.72
C THR A 136 27.38 -14.66 -0.46
N LYS A 137 26.95 -15.90 -0.67
CA LYS A 137 27.40 -16.78 -1.75
C LYS A 137 26.56 -16.60 -3.01
N MET A 138 25.24 -16.44 -2.87
CA MET A 138 24.32 -16.32 -4.00
C MET A 138 24.61 -15.10 -4.89
N ASN A 139 25.08 -13.99 -4.33
CA ASN A 139 25.47 -12.82 -5.14
C ASN A 139 26.71 -13.08 -6.01
N GLY A 140 27.66 -13.93 -5.58
CA GLY A 140 28.85 -14.26 -6.36
C GLY A 140 28.58 -15.26 -7.52
N ASP A 141 27.54 -16.08 -7.40
CA ASP A 141 27.13 -17.03 -8.45
C ASP A 141 26.14 -16.43 -9.48
N ALA A 142 25.57 -15.25 -9.21
CA ALA A 142 24.62 -14.58 -10.10
C ALA A 142 25.27 -13.93 -11.34
N ASN A 143 26.58 -13.66 -11.28
CA ASN A 143 27.36 -13.13 -12.40
C ASN A 143 27.77 -14.26 -13.37
N GLY A 144 26.82 -14.69 -14.20
CA GLY A 144 27.08 -15.31 -15.51
C GLY A 144 28.05 -16.49 -15.54
N ARG A 145 27.55 -17.70 -15.28
CA ARG A 145 28.17 -18.95 -15.77
C ARG A 145 27.97 -19.13 -17.29
N ASP A 146 28.14 -18.06 -18.06
CA ASP A 146 28.33 -18.14 -19.50
C ASP A 146 29.74 -18.66 -19.78
N GLU A 147 29.87 -19.64 -20.68
CA GLU A 147 31.18 -20.23 -21.01
C GLU A 147 32.15 -19.21 -21.64
N ASP A 148 31.65 -18.09 -22.15
CA ASP A 148 32.43 -16.99 -22.72
C ASP A 148 33.23 -16.17 -21.68
N SER A 149 32.88 -16.24 -20.39
CA SER A 149 33.61 -15.56 -19.30
C SER A 149 35.09 -15.99 -19.21
N LYS A 150 35.45 -17.13 -19.80
CA LYS A 150 36.82 -17.65 -19.92
C LYS A 150 37.72 -16.85 -20.88
N ARG A 151 37.20 -15.84 -21.59
CA ARG A 151 37.96 -14.95 -22.50
C ARG A 151 38.22 -13.54 -21.94
N ILE A 152 37.83 -13.27 -20.70
CA ILE A 152 38.00 -11.94 -20.08
C ILE A 152 39.45 -11.75 -19.57
N ASN A 153 40.01 -10.55 -19.77
CA ASN A 153 41.36 -10.15 -19.30
C ASN A 153 41.53 -10.55 -17.80
N PRO A 154 42.62 -11.24 -17.40
CA PRO A 154 42.87 -11.59 -16.00
C PRO A 154 42.78 -10.41 -15.02
N GLU A 155 43.11 -9.18 -15.44
CA GLU A 155 42.95 -7.98 -14.59
C GLU A 155 41.47 -7.65 -14.30
N LEU A 156 40.58 -7.76 -15.30
CA LEU A 156 39.15 -7.51 -15.11
C LEU A 156 38.52 -8.61 -14.24
N ASN A 157 38.96 -9.86 -14.41
CA ASN A 157 38.57 -10.97 -13.52
C ASN A 157 39.06 -10.77 -12.07
N GLN A 158 40.22 -10.14 -11.84
CA GLN A 158 40.66 -9.76 -10.49
C GLN A 158 39.84 -8.60 -9.93
N MET A 159 39.51 -7.58 -10.73
CA MET A 159 38.66 -6.47 -10.30
C MET A 159 37.25 -6.92 -9.93
N MET A 160 36.64 -7.82 -10.71
CA MET A 160 35.31 -8.37 -10.41
C MET A 160 35.31 -9.13 -9.08
N ARG A 161 36.27 -10.04 -8.87
CA ARG A 161 36.41 -10.74 -7.57
C ARG A 161 36.62 -9.77 -6.39
N GLY A 162 37.43 -8.73 -6.59
CA GLY A 162 37.64 -7.70 -5.58
C GLY A 162 36.37 -6.92 -5.24
N ALA A 163 35.50 -6.66 -6.22
CA ALA A 163 34.19 -6.05 -5.99
C ALA A 163 33.23 -6.99 -5.23
N ASP A 164 33.16 -8.25 -5.63
CA ASP A 164 32.31 -9.26 -4.98
C ASP A 164 32.71 -9.48 -3.51
N ASP A 165 34.01 -9.57 -3.21
CA ASP A 165 34.54 -9.69 -1.84
C ASP A 165 34.24 -8.44 -0.99
N ILE A 166 34.33 -7.24 -1.58
CA ILE A 166 33.96 -5.97 -0.92
C ILE A 166 32.48 -5.94 -0.57
N ASP A 167 31.60 -6.33 -1.50
CA ASP A 167 30.15 -6.29 -1.29
C ASP A 167 29.67 -7.38 -0.32
N LYS A 168 30.31 -8.56 -0.34
CA LYS A 168 30.18 -9.57 0.71
C LYS A 168 30.54 -9.01 2.08
N GLY A 169 31.72 -8.37 2.23
CA GLY A 169 32.14 -7.79 3.50
C GLY A 169 31.20 -6.69 4.01
N LYS A 170 30.61 -5.89 3.11
CA LYS A 170 29.54 -4.92 3.46
C LYS A 170 28.28 -5.62 3.97
N LEU A 171 27.85 -6.71 3.32
CA LEU A 171 26.65 -7.46 3.70
C LEU A 171 26.80 -8.14 5.07
N GLU A 172 27.92 -8.84 5.30
CA GLU A 172 28.26 -9.45 6.59
C GLU A 172 28.26 -8.42 7.73
N LYS A 173 28.89 -7.26 7.49
CA LYS A 173 28.89 -6.14 8.44
C LYS A 173 27.48 -5.62 8.72
N ARG A 174 26.62 -5.50 7.70
CA ARG A 174 25.23 -5.03 7.88
C ARG A 174 24.37 -6.03 8.66
N ILE A 175 24.59 -7.33 8.49
CA ILE A 175 23.93 -8.39 9.28
C ILE A 175 24.40 -8.32 10.75
N ALA A 176 25.70 -8.16 11.00
CA ALA A 176 26.23 -8.01 12.36
C ALA A 176 25.75 -6.72 13.07
N GLU A 177 25.76 -5.58 12.36
CA GLU A 177 25.18 -4.31 12.83
C GLU A 177 23.69 -4.48 13.19
N TYR A 178 22.94 -5.20 12.36
CA TYR A 178 21.52 -5.49 12.60
C TYR A 178 21.29 -6.29 13.89
N HIS A 179 21.95 -7.45 14.02
CA HIS A 179 21.77 -8.32 15.20
C HIS A 179 22.19 -7.62 16.50
N THR A 180 23.26 -6.82 16.44
CA THR A 180 23.73 -6.00 17.59
C THR A 180 22.67 -5.00 18.03
N CYS A 181 21.94 -4.41 17.09
CA CYS A 181 20.88 -3.43 17.35
C CYS A 181 19.56 -4.07 17.80
N ALA A 182 19.20 -5.24 17.26
CA ALA A 182 17.94 -5.93 17.58
C ALA A 182 17.97 -6.60 18.98
N GLU A 183 19.12 -7.15 19.37
CA GLU A 183 19.26 -7.98 20.57
C GLU A 183 18.80 -7.30 21.89
N PRO A 184 19.11 -6.03 22.18
CA PRO A 184 18.60 -5.33 23.37
C PRO A 184 17.06 -5.27 23.46
N PHE A 185 16.37 -5.08 22.32
CA PHE A 185 14.91 -5.11 22.26
C PHE A 185 14.38 -6.53 22.49
N LEU A 186 14.97 -7.53 21.83
CA LEU A 186 14.56 -8.92 21.96
C LEU A 186 14.76 -9.43 23.40
N GLN A 187 15.86 -9.08 24.07
CA GLN A 187 16.11 -9.45 25.47
C GLN A 187 15.02 -8.98 26.42
N TYR A 188 14.46 -7.77 26.23
CA TYR A 188 13.33 -7.27 27.02
C TYR A 188 12.12 -8.22 26.92
N PHE A 189 11.74 -8.63 25.72
CA PHE A 189 10.59 -9.53 25.51
C PHE A 189 10.88 -10.97 25.93
N ARG A 190 12.13 -11.46 25.80
CA ARG A 190 12.52 -12.79 26.27
C ARG A 190 12.33 -12.96 27.78
N LYS A 191 12.55 -11.92 28.60
CA LYS A 191 12.29 -11.93 30.06
C LYS A 191 10.84 -12.27 30.44
N SER A 192 9.90 -12.11 29.51
CA SER A 192 8.47 -12.40 29.70
C SER A 192 7.94 -13.50 28.77
N ASN A 193 8.83 -14.23 28.08
CA ASN A 193 8.50 -15.26 27.08
C ASN A 193 7.60 -14.76 25.93
N ARG A 194 7.74 -13.48 25.55
CA ARG A 194 6.93 -12.82 24.50
C ARG A 194 7.69 -12.61 23.18
N VAL A 195 8.61 -13.51 22.84
CA VAL A 195 9.28 -13.52 21.52
C VAL A 195 8.76 -14.69 20.69
N ILE A 196 8.21 -14.39 19.53
CA ILE A 196 7.85 -15.36 18.50
C ILE A 196 9.05 -15.48 17.57
N SER A 197 9.90 -16.49 17.80
CA SER A 197 11.03 -16.79 16.92
C SER A 197 10.56 -17.60 15.71
N MET A 198 10.60 -16.99 14.53
CA MET A 198 10.37 -17.64 13.24
C MET A 198 11.73 -17.93 12.59
N SER A 199 12.03 -19.20 12.33
CA SER A 199 13.35 -19.60 11.84
C SER A 199 13.24 -20.32 10.50
N VAL A 200 13.72 -19.67 9.43
CA VAL A 200 13.60 -20.11 8.04
C VAL A 200 14.98 -20.35 7.42
N THR A 201 15.05 -21.12 6.34
CA THR A 201 16.23 -21.13 5.44
C THR A 201 16.03 -20.12 4.32
N THR A 202 17.10 -19.72 3.65
CA THR A 202 17.11 -18.80 2.51
C THR A 202 16.14 -19.24 1.41
N GLU A 203 16.10 -20.53 1.10
CA GLU A 203 15.15 -21.13 0.15
C GLU A 203 13.68 -21.10 0.61
N ALA A 204 13.45 -21.10 1.93
CA ALA A 204 12.12 -21.08 2.53
C ALA A 204 11.60 -19.65 2.82
N VAL A 205 12.41 -18.61 2.61
CA VAL A 205 12.00 -17.21 2.78
C VAL A 205 10.71 -16.84 2.01
N PRO A 206 10.44 -17.32 0.77
CA PRO A 206 9.16 -17.07 0.09
C PRO A 206 7.93 -17.60 0.84
N ASN A 207 8.09 -18.62 1.70
CA ASN A 207 7.00 -19.18 2.52
C ASN A 207 6.81 -18.45 3.86
N LEU A 208 7.67 -17.49 4.20
CA LEU A 208 7.66 -16.76 5.47
C LEU A 208 6.34 -16.02 5.72
N VAL A 209 5.72 -15.48 4.67
CA VAL A 209 4.38 -14.85 4.72
C VAL A 209 3.32 -15.85 5.18
N ASN A 210 3.32 -17.07 4.62
CA ASN A 210 2.39 -18.13 5.01
C ASN A 210 2.64 -18.59 6.45
N THR A 211 3.92 -18.77 6.85
CA THR A 211 4.32 -19.10 8.23
C THR A 211 3.87 -18.03 9.23
N THR A 212 3.94 -16.75 8.85
CA THR A 212 3.50 -15.62 9.66
C THR A 212 1.99 -15.63 9.84
N ARG A 213 1.24 -15.82 8.75
CA ARG A 213 -0.23 -15.92 8.75
C ARG A 213 -0.72 -17.07 9.64
N ASP A 214 -0.15 -18.26 9.46
CA ASP A 214 -0.48 -19.44 10.29
C ASP A 214 -0.17 -19.21 11.77
N THR A 215 0.95 -18.54 12.07
CA THR A 215 1.33 -18.21 13.46
C THR A 215 0.33 -17.22 14.08
N LEU A 216 -0.07 -16.17 13.36
CA LEU A 216 -1.08 -15.23 13.86
C LEU A 216 -2.46 -15.87 14.06
N LEU A 217 -2.89 -16.73 13.13
CA LEU A 217 -4.14 -17.48 13.26
C LEU A 217 -4.12 -18.37 14.52
N LYS A 218 -3.00 -19.08 14.78
CA LYS A 218 -2.81 -19.89 16.00
C LYS A 218 -2.79 -19.06 17.29
N LEU A 219 -2.37 -17.80 17.22
CA LEU A 219 -2.43 -16.83 18.32
C LEU A 219 -3.82 -16.18 18.49
N GLY A 220 -4.82 -16.59 17.71
CA GLY A 220 -6.20 -16.09 17.81
C GLY A 220 -6.44 -14.76 17.10
N PHE A 221 -5.50 -14.27 16.27
CA PHE A 221 -5.80 -13.14 15.39
C PHE A 221 -6.70 -13.62 14.25
N THR A 222 -7.85 -12.98 14.09
CA THR A 222 -8.65 -13.10 12.88
C THR A 222 -8.03 -12.27 11.77
N MET A 223 -7.97 -12.85 10.57
CA MET A 223 -7.69 -12.04 9.38
C MET A 223 -8.73 -10.92 9.25
N ALA A 224 -8.29 -9.78 8.73
CA ALA A 224 -9.15 -8.76 8.17
C ALA A 224 -10.02 -9.44 7.10
N ARG A 225 -11.33 -9.22 7.16
CA ARG A 225 -12.18 -9.55 6.02
C ARG A 225 -11.74 -8.63 4.89
N LYS A 226 -11.16 -9.21 3.85
CA LYS A 226 -11.22 -8.56 2.54
C LYS A 226 -12.68 -8.59 2.14
N ASP A 227 -13.35 -7.47 2.38
CA ASP A 227 -14.69 -7.22 1.86
C ASP A 227 -14.56 -6.94 0.34
N ASP A 228 -13.98 -7.89 -0.41
CA ASP A 228 -13.81 -7.88 -1.88
C ASP A 228 -15.17 -8.16 -2.57
N HIS A 229 -16.25 -7.64 -2.00
CA HIS A 229 -17.62 -7.77 -2.50
C HIS A 229 -17.88 -6.69 -3.54
N ILE A 230 -18.19 -7.11 -4.75
CA ILE A 230 -18.51 -6.17 -5.82
C ILE A 230 -19.99 -5.79 -5.68
N ILE A 231 -20.21 -4.52 -5.34
CA ILE A 231 -21.52 -3.90 -5.19
C ILE A 231 -21.81 -3.12 -6.48
N CYS A 232 -22.56 -3.75 -7.39
CA CYS A 232 -23.04 -3.11 -8.61
C CYS A 232 -24.35 -2.36 -8.31
N PHE A 233 -24.49 -1.13 -8.80
CA PHE A 233 -25.74 -0.37 -8.72
C PHE A 233 -26.39 -0.29 -10.10
N THR A 234 -27.68 -0.61 -10.18
CA THR A 234 -28.45 -0.58 -11.42
C THR A 234 -29.85 0.02 -11.18
N THR A 235 -30.54 0.38 -12.25
CA THR A 235 -31.96 0.78 -12.21
C THR A 235 -32.85 -0.41 -12.52
N GLU A 236 -34.13 -0.31 -12.14
CA GLU A 236 -35.15 -1.33 -12.43
C GLU A 236 -35.18 -1.75 -13.91
N ALA A 237 -34.89 -0.83 -14.84
CA ALA A 237 -34.93 -1.10 -16.28
C ALA A 237 -33.67 -1.74 -16.89
N ALA A 238 -32.58 -1.89 -16.13
CA ALA A 238 -31.27 -2.32 -16.64
C ALA A 238 -30.65 -3.49 -15.84
N HIS A 239 -31.41 -4.11 -14.96
CA HIS A 239 -30.95 -5.22 -14.12
C HIS A 239 -31.13 -6.60 -14.76
N GLU A 240 -32.03 -6.72 -15.74
CA GLU A 240 -32.35 -7.99 -16.43
C GLU A 240 -31.24 -8.45 -17.39
N ASP A 241 -30.43 -7.53 -17.91
CA ASP A 241 -29.32 -7.81 -18.84
C ASP A 241 -28.05 -8.35 -18.14
N ILE A 242 -28.04 -8.48 -16.80
CA ILE A 242 -26.86 -8.84 -16.00
C ILE A 242 -26.93 -10.32 -15.61
N ASP A 243 -25.95 -11.13 -16.02
CA ASP A 243 -25.87 -12.54 -15.61
C ASP A 243 -25.48 -12.68 -14.13
N LEU A 244 -26.51 -12.79 -13.29
CA LEU A 244 -26.40 -12.94 -11.85
C LEU A 244 -25.66 -14.22 -11.43
N ASN A 245 -25.79 -15.30 -12.21
CA ASN A 245 -25.24 -16.62 -11.86
C ASN A 245 -23.74 -16.68 -12.18
N TYR A 246 -23.34 -16.21 -13.37
CA TYR A 246 -21.94 -16.13 -13.78
C TYR A 246 -21.12 -15.27 -12.82
N TYR A 247 -21.68 -14.16 -12.34
CA TYR A 247 -21.03 -13.21 -11.44
C TYR A 247 -21.29 -13.42 -9.92
N LYS A 248 -22.06 -14.45 -9.52
CA LYS A 248 -22.51 -14.69 -8.13
C LYS A 248 -23.18 -13.46 -7.47
N LEU A 249 -23.98 -12.70 -8.23
CA LEU A 249 -24.66 -11.48 -7.76
C LEU A 249 -25.99 -11.81 -7.06
N LYS A 250 -26.15 -11.34 -5.83
CA LYS A 250 -27.43 -11.33 -5.12
C LYS A 250 -28.16 -10.01 -5.36
N ILE A 251 -29.40 -10.08 -5.82
CA ILE A 251 -30.26 -8.90 -5.98
C ILE A 251 -30.57 -8.30 -4.60
N VAL A 252 -30.43 -6.99 -4.48
CA VAL A 252 -30.82 -6.19 -3.32
C VAL A 252 -31.66 -5.01 -3.79
N ASN A 253 -32.98 -5.08 -3.63
CA ASN A 253 -33.86 -3.96 -3.93
C ASN A 253 -33.71 -2.87 -2.86
N ALA A 254 -33.11 -1.73 -3.18
CA ALA A 254 -32.94 -0.63 -2.23
C ALA A 254 -34.29 -0.05 -1.74
N GLY A 255 -35.34 -0.17 -2.55
CA GLY A 255 -36.71 0.21 -2.21
C GLY A 255 -37.34 -0.65 -1.11
N ASP A 256 -36.97 -1.94 -1.01
CA ASP A 256 -37.51 -2.85 0.01
C ASP A 256 -36.84 -2.63 1.38
N LEU A 257 -35.66 -2.00 1.39
CA LEU A 257 -34.85 -1.76 2.59
C LEU A 257 -35.10 -0.39 3.26
N SER A 258 -35.86 0.50 2.61
CA SER A 258 -36.01 1.89 3.01
C SER A 258 -37.44 2.38 2.83
N LYS A 259 -37.82 3.41 3.58
CA LYS A 259 -39.14 4.03 3.41
C LYS A 259 -39.13 4.99 2.23
N SER A 260 -40.26 5.15 1.57
CA SER A 260 -40.46 6.15 0.51
C SER A 260 -40.24 7.60 0.97
N SER A 261 -40.23 7.85 2.28
CA SER A 261 -39.90 9.13 2.93
C SER A 261 -38.41 9.33 3.23
N ASP A 262 -37.58 8.29 3.10
CA ASP A 262 -36.18 8.35 3.52
C ASP A 262 -35.34 9.11 2.48
N ASN A 263 -34.36 9.89 2.96
CA ASN A 263 -33.41 10.56 2.08
C ASN A 263 -32.33 9.58 1.56
N LEU A 264 -31.64 9.96 0.48
CA LEU A 264 -30.62 9.14 -0.17
C LEU A 264 -29.56 8.59 0.78
N THR A 265 -29.10 9.37 1.77
CA THR A 265 -28.11 8.94 2.76
C THR A 265 -28.65 7.83 3.67
N SER A 266 -29.91 7.94 4.10
CA SER A 266 -30.60 6.89 4.87
C SER A 266 -30.82 5.62 4.03
N GLN A 267 -31.15 5.77 2.74
CA GLN A 267 -31.34 4.66 1.80
C GLN A 267 -30.04 3.90 1.54
N ILE A 268 -28.94 4.60 1.25
CA ILE A 268 -27.59 4.02 1.12
C ILE A 268 -27.17 3.33 2.44
N SER A 269 -27.45 3.95 3.59
CA SER A 269 -27.17 3.38 4.91
C SER A 269 -28.03 2.15 5.25
N ALA A 270 -29.21 2.00 4.64
CA ALA A 270 -30.01 0.77 4.74
C ALA A 270 -29.43 -0.36 3.89
N VAL A 271 -29.06 -0.07 2.63
CA VAL A 271 -28.36 -1.02 1.73
C VAL A 271 -27.06 -1.51 2.36
N TYR A 272 -26.23 -0.60 2.88
CA TYR A 272 -24.96 -0.95 3.56
C TYR A 272 -25.17 -1.90 4.75
N ARG A 273 -26.15 -1.61 5.62
CA ARG A 273 -26.48 -2.48 6.77
C ARG A 273 -27.03 -3.84 6.35
N TYR A 274 -27.80 -3.90 5.25
CA TYR A 274 -28.28 -5.17 4.70
C TYR A 274 -27.12 -6.03 4.19
N ILE A 275 -26.26 -5.46 3.35
CA ILE A 275 -25.07 -6.15 2.81
C ILE A 275 -24.18 -6.64 3.96
N ALA A 276 -23.83 -5.77 4.91
CA ALA A 276 -22.98 -6.12 6.06
C ALA A 276 -23.56 -7.23 6.96
N SER A 277 -24.89 -7.38 7.03
CA SER A 277 -25.56 -8.43 7.82
C SER A 277 -25.78 -9.74 7.06
N HIS A 278 -25.79 -9.71 5.73
CA HIS A 278 -25.96 -10.89 4.86
C HIS A 278 -24.64 -11.39 4.24
N ASN A 279 -23.52 -10.76 4.61
CA ASN A 279 -22.23 -11.00 4.00
C ASN A 279 -21.68 -12.42 4.25
N ARG A 280 -21.71 -13.28 3.21
CA ARG A 280 -20.89 -14.50 3.13
C ARG A 280 -19.71 -14.28 2.20
N HIS A 281 -18.65 -15.04 2.44
CA HIS A 281 -17.28 -14.87 1.94
C HIS A 281 -17.06 -14.87 0.41
N ASP A 282 -18.12 -14.98 -0.38
CA ASP A 282 -18.13 -15.18 -1.84
C ASP A 282 -19.29 -14.44 -2.56
N ASP A 283 -20.14 -13.72 -1.82
CA ASP A 283 -21.33 -13.08 -2.36
C ASP A 283 -21.01 -11.70 -2.98
N ASN A 284 -21.35 -11.49 -4.24
CA ASN A 284 -21.44 -10.15 -4.83
C ASN A 284 -22.88 -9.62 -4.73
N PHE A 285 -23.09 -8.32 -4.85
CA PHE A 285 -24.42 -7.72 -4.69
C PHE A 285 -24.79 -6.82 -5.87
N LEU A 286 -25.98 -7.04 -6.44
CA LEU A 286 -26.60 -6.15 -7.42
C LEU A 286 -27.69 -5.33 -6.72
N VAL A 287 -27.39 -4.08 -6.39
CA VAL A 287 -28.32 -3.16 -5.78
C VAL A 287 -29.21 -2.56 -6.87
N VAL A 288 -30.46 -3.02 -6.93
CA VAL A 288 -31.49 -2.44 -7.78
C VAL A 288 -32.05 -1.22 -7.07
N VAL A 289 -31.79 -0.06 -7.64
CA VAL A 289 -32.23 1.22 -7.11
C VAL A 289 -33.56 1.57 -7.76
N PRO A 290 -34.66 1.73 -6.98
CA PRO A 290 -35.93 2.15 -7.55
C PRO A 290 -35.74 3.51 -8.19
N SER A 291 -36.29 3.70 -9.40
CA SER A 291 -36.00 4.85 -10.24
C SER A 291 -36.12 6.16 -9.46
N PHE A 292 -34.97 6.72 -9.05
CA PHE A 292 -34.97 7.95 -8.25
C PHE A 292 -35.77 8.99 -9.04
N LYS A 293 -36.66 9.71 -8.35
CA LYS A 293 -37.16 11.00 -8.85
C LYS A 293 -36.03 12.01 -8.76
N VAL A 294 -35.02 11.81 -9.60
CA VAL A 294 -33.96 12.77 -9.89
C VAL A 294 -34.70 14.02 -10.37
N GLN A 295 -34.74 15.05 -9.52
CA GLN A 295 -35.24 16.36 -9.91
C GLN A 295 -34.54 16.75 -11.20
N GLU A 296 -35.30 17.08 -12.25
CA GLU A 296 -34.84 17.22 -13.63
C GLU A 296 -33.54 18.00 -13.76
N THR A 297 -32.42 17.29 -13.69
CA THR A 297 -31.10 17.92 -13.74
C THR A 297 -30.73 17.97 -15.21
N LYS A 298 -30.73 19.20 -15.76
CA LYS A 298 -30.53 19.49 -17.19
C LYS A 298 -29.52 18.55 -17.84
N SER A 299 -29.94 17.93 -18.94
CA SER A 299 -29.27 16.84 -19.65
C SER A 299 -27.73 16.81 -19.55
N ILE A 300 -27.23 16.13 -18.52
CA ILE A 300 -25.84 15.69 -18.48
C ILE A 300 -25.67 14.69 -19.62
N LYS A 301 -24.60 14.84 -20.41
CA LYS A 301 -24.32 13.97 -21.57
C LYS A 301 -24.33 12.51 -21.12
N ARG A 302 -25.30 11.74 -21.62
CA ARG A 302 -25.43 10.30 -21.37
C ARG A 302 -24.20 9.61 -21.97
N ILE A 303 -23.29 9.14 -21.11
CA ILE A 303 -22.17 8.30 -21.53
C ILE A 303 -22.73 6.90 -21.74
N ASN A 304 -23.10 6.59 -22.99
CA ASN A 304 -23.42 5.23 -23.37
C ASN A 304 -22.09 4.47 -23.51
N PHE A 305 -21.82 3.54 -22.59
CA PHE A 305 -20.74 2.57 -22.75
C PHE A 305 -21.13 1.58 -23.85
N MET A 306 -20.69 1.85 -25.09
CA MET A 306 -20.72 0.86 -26.17
C MET A 306 -19.44 0.02 -26.10
N GLU A 307 -19.49 -1.05 -25.31
CA GLU A 307 -18.33 -1.91 -25.06
C GLU A 307 -18.05 -2.83 -26.27
N LYS A 308 -17.27 -2.33 -27.22
CA LYS A 308 -16.82 -3.09 -28.40
C LYS A 308 -15.55 -3.88 -28.12
N LYS A 309 -15.65 -5.00 -27.38
CA LYS A 309 -14.85 -6.24 -27.53
C LYS A 309 -14.99 -7.16 -26.30
N LYS A 310 -15.38 -8.43 -26.55
CA LYS A 310 -15.02 -9.72 -25.91
C LYS A 310 -14.84 -9.91 -24.39
N GLU A 311 -14.55 -8.90 -23.60
CA GLU A 311 -14.42 -8.93 -22.14
C GLU A 311 -15.25 -7.78 -21.59
N VAL A 312 -16.18 -8.08 -20.68
CA VAL A 312 -17.08 -7.07 -20.10
C VAL A 312 -16.37 -6.40 -18.93
N TYR A 313 -16.57 -5.11 -18.66
CA TYR A 313 -15.90 -4.41 -17.54
C TYR A 313 -15.95 -5.17 -16.18
N LEU A 314 -17.03 -5.91 -15.91
CA LEU A 314 -17.16 -6.73 -14.70
C LEU A 314 -16.21 -7.95 -14.64
N ASP A 315 -15.74 -8.47 -15.78
CA ASP A 315 -14.78 -9.58 -15.86
C ASP A 315 -13.39 -9.23 -15.30
N GLU A 316 -13.01 -7.94 -15.28
CA GLU A 316 -11.76 -7.45 -14.68
C GLU A 316 -11.74 -7.68 -13.16
N PHE A 317 -12.90 -7.50 -12.52
CA PHE A 317 -13.07 -7.49 -11.07
C PHE A 317 -13.62 -8.83 -10.53
N ILE A 318 -14.56 -9.49 -11.21
CA ILE A 318 -15.20 -10.73 -10.74
C ILE A 318 -14.49 -11.96 -11.31
N LYS A 319 -13.51 -12.48 -10.56
CA LYS A 319 -12.69 -13.64 -10.97
C LYS A 319 -13.28 -15.00 -10.58
N ASN A 320 -14.24 -15.03 -9.65
CA ASN A 320 -14.71 -16.26 -9.01
C ASN A 320 -15.97 -16.85 -9.71
N LYS A 321 -15.81 -17.19 -10.99
CA LYS A 321 -16.88 -17.55 -11.95
C LYS A 321 -17.38 -18.98 -11.75
N GLN A 322 -18.70 -19.22 -11.88
CA GLN A 322 -19.25 -20.59 -11.80
C GLN A 322 -19.18 -21.39 -13.11
N HIS A 323 -18.97 -20.72 -14.25
CA HIS A 323 -18.85 -21.36 -15.56
C HIS A 323 -17.77 -20.68 -16.42
N ASP A 324 -16.90 -21.48 -17.06
CA ASP A 324 -15.74 -21.02 -17.84
C ASP A 324 -16.06 -20.28 -19.15
N LYS A 325 -17.33 -19.94 -19.41
CA LYS A 325 -17.77 -19.30 -20.65
C LYS A 325 -18.71 -18.13 -20.35
N PRO A 326 -18.39 -16.90 -20.79
CA PRO A 326 -19.29 -15.77 -20.66
C PRO A 326 -20.57 -15.96 -21.51
N PRO A 327 -21.65 -15.21 -21.22
CA PRO A 327 -22.91 -15.32 -21.95
C PRO A 327 -22.74 -15.07 -23.45
N LYS A 328 -23.52 -15.78 -24.27
CA LYS A 328 -23.63 -15.47 -25.70
C LYS A 328 -24.47 -14.19 -25.85
N ILE A 329 -23.84 -13.11 -26.29
CA ILE A 329 -24.54 -11.90 -26.75
C ILE A 329 -25.41 -12.29 -27.95
N SER A 330 -26.73 -12.13 -27.85
CA SER A 330 -27.66 -12.34 -28.96
C SER A 330 -27.65 -11.14 -29.90
N GLU A 331 -26.96 -11.28 -31.04
CA GLU A 331 -26.95 -10.29 -32.13
C GLU A 331 -28.29 -10.29 -32.90
N ASP A 332 -29.39 -9.83 -32.28
CA ASP A 332 -30.73 -9.83 -32.91
C ASP A 332 -31.50 -8.51 -32.76
N HIS A 333 -30.82 -7.38 -32.99
CA HIS A 333 -31.47 -6.09 -33.28
C HIS A 333 -30.82 -5.39 -34.49
N PRO A 334 -31.59 -5.09 -35.57
CA PRO A 334 -31.04 -4.45 -36.76
C PRO A 334 -30.72 -2.96 -36.51
N PRO A 335 -29.77 -2.36 -37.25
CA PRO A 335 -29.40 -0.96 -37.05
C PRO A 335 -30.52 -0.01 -37.49
N ILE A 336 -30.89 0.94 -36.63
CA ILE A 336 -31.79 2.03 -36.98
C ILE A 336 -31.05 3.02 -37.90
N GLU A 337 -31.47 3.08 -39.17
CA GLU A 337 -31.02 4.12 -40.11
C GLU A 337 -31.41 5.52 -39.60
N ARG A 338 -30.48 6.49 -39.69
CA ARG A 338 -30.76 7.88 -39.35
C ARG A 338 -31.08 8.68 -40.62
N GLU A 339 -32.29 9.20 -40.71
CA GLU A 339 -32.62 10.25 -41.67
C GLU A 339 -31.68 11.46 -41.50
N ALA A 340 -30.90 11.76 -42.53
CA ALA A 340 -30.10 12.97 -42.59
C ALA A 340 -30.97 14.17 -42.98
N ARG A 341 -31.43 14.96 -42.01
CA ARG A 341 -32.04 16.27 -42.30
C ARG A 341 -30.98 17.25 -42.77
N SER A 342 -31.06 17.57 -44.05
CA SER A 342 -30.28 18.58 -44.74
C SER A 342 -30.56 19.99 -44.20
N VAL A 343 -29.51 20.80 -44.06
CA VAL A 343 -29.59 22.26 -44.05
C VAL A 343 -28.63 22.80 -45.10
N SER A 344 -29.16 23.64 -45.98
CA SER A 344 -28.55 24.07 -47.24
C SER A 344 -27.36 25.02 -47.09
N ALA A 345 -26.32 24.82 -47.89
CA ALA A 345 -25.29 25.81 -48.16
C ALA A 345 -25.54 26.52 -49.50
N GLN A 346 -25.46 27.85 -49.53
CA GLN A 346 -25.33 28.67 -50.75
C GLN A 346 -24.68 30.05 -50.40
N PRO A 347 -24.11 30.80 -51.37
CA PRO A 347 -22.66 30.86 -51.47
C PRO A 347 -22.01 32.27 -51.36
N ARG A 348 -20.67 32.30 -51.44
CA ARG A 348 -19.80 33.49 -51.42
C ARG A 348 -20.14 34.50 -52.53
N HIS A 349 -20.04 35.82 -52.26
CA HIS A 349 -18.99 36.69 -52.86
C HIS A 349 -18.98 38.15 -52.36
N GLN A 350 -17.79 38.77 -52.49
CA GLN A 350 -17.48 40.21 -52.73
C GLN A 350 -17.32 41.23 -51.58
N LEU A 351 -16.31 42.10 -51.82
CA LEU A 351 -15.97 43.41 -51.20
C LEU A 351 -15.51 43.37 -49.73
N GLY A 352 -14.64 44.28 -49.24
CA GLY A 352 -13.96 45.42 -49.86
C GLY A 352 -12.95 46.04 -48.87
N ILE A 353 -12.08 46.95 -49.31
CA ILE A 353 -10.86 47.36 -48.59
C ILE A 353 -11.01 48.71 -47.85
N ARG A 354 -10.40 48.82 -46.65
CA ARG A 354 -9.87 50.04 -45.94
C ARG A 354 -10.81 50.93 -45.05
N PRO A 355 -10.24 51.84 -44.20
CA PRO A 355 -10.57 51.86 -42.76
C PRO A 355 -10.86 53.27 -42.18
N LYS A 356 -10.88 53.43 -40.84
CA LYS A 356 -10.56 54.71 -40.18
C LYS A 356 -9.74 54.55 -38.89
N ASN A 357 -8.83 55.52 -38.68
CA ASN A 357 -8.06 55.80 -37.45
C ASN A 357 -9.03 56.21 -36.31
N ARG A 358 -8.68 56.34 -35.01
CA ARG A 358 -7.49 56.85 -34.28
C ARG A 358 -7.67 56.35 -32.79
N VAL A 359 -6.79 56.48 -31.78
CA VAL A 359 -5.58 57.28 -31.48
C VAL A 359 -4.56 56.37 -30.73
N GLY A 360 -3.38 56.90 -30.38
CA GLY A 360 -2.53 56.37 -29.30
C GLY A 360 -3.05 56.70 -27.89
N ALA A 361 -2.29 56.48 -26.82
CA ALA A 361 -0.85 56.17 -26.77
C ALA A 361 -0.47 55.30 -25.54
N SER A 362 0.60 54.51 -25.69
CA SER A 362 1.44 54.03 -24.58
C SER A 362 2.45 55.16 -24.22
N PRO A 363 3.16 55.15 -23.06
CA PRO A 363 4.23 54.16 -22.86
C PRO A 363 4.55 53.70 -21.41
N ASN A 364 5.04 52.46 -21.36
CA ASN A 364 6.22 51.95 -20.64
C ASN A 364 6.43 52.13 -19.13
N SER A 365 6.78 50.98 -18.53
CA SER A 365 7.90 50.74 -17.59
C SER A 365 7.94 51.49 -16.26
N LEU A 366 7.93 50.71 -15.16
CA LEU A 366 9.12 50.47 -14.33
C LEU A 366 8.78 49.51 -13.18
N PHE A 367 9.39 48.32 -13.18
CA PHE A 367 9.83 47.66 -11.94
C PHE A 367 11.34 47.98 -11.82
N PRO A 368 11.84 48.32 -10.63
CA PRO A 368 12.36 47.24 -9.77
C PRO A 368 12.11 47.42 -8.26
N ASN A 369 11.82 46.31 -7.58
CA ASN A 369 12.70 45.68 -6.59
C ASN A 369 12.08 44.37 -6.09
#